data_AF-A0A7X6HNN6-F1
#
_entry.id   AF-A0A7X6HNN6-F1
#
_cell.length_a   1.000
_cell.length_b   1.000
_cell.length_c   1.000
_cell.angle_alpha   90.00
_cell.angle_beta   90.00
_cell.angle_gamma   90.00
#
_symmetry.space_group_name_H-M   'P 1'
#
loop_
_entity.id
_entity.type
_entity.pdbx_description
1 polymer ?
#
loop_
_entity_poly.entity_id
_entity_poly.type
_entity_poly.pdbx_seq_one_letter_code
_entity_poly.pdbx_strand_id
1 'polypeptide(L)'
;MSINKLNPVLAPTYENFPKGRIISLIVLRTTHSETIFRTEGSGEPMCSEFVPAGLEDKKTIVQRLVMTKRKQVAPERRKGREFLRAHELLYTSPKEGALCSLNTNAPCEMCVDCFLYGFAAGGGGAQKSRVWTEDAFSILTAGQTVGDRTINAIYENGTMRDENGKASTALNTSEYIKPGVHFLDVVTLKDVTADELRYVIGNILLTSRYGAVSSRVGRMENQILGVFGSIAELPSSLELVQATYDALPKPLEHPFDTDDLSAAVKQVIATWTNKRGVSMQLSEEELTSLIEDVDLHWSEAKRDDFLKRLNKSYQPFRQPPAEKKAKAKVKRHL
;
A
#
# COMPACT_ATOMS: atom_id res chain seq x y z
N MET A 1 -4.55 -8.40 -25.44
CA MET A 1 -4.21 -7.38 -24.43
C MET A 1 -5.30 -7.38 -23.38
N SER A 2 -5.07 -8.03 -22.23
CA SER A 2 -6.06 -8.26 -21.19
C SER A 2 -6.64 -6.99 -20.56
N ILE A 3 -5.88 -5.89 -20.55
CA ILE A 3 -6.36 -4.57 -20.08
C ILE A 3 -7.62 -4.10 -20.82
N ASN A 4 -7.83 -4.56 -22.06
CA ASN A 4 -9.01 -4.20 -22.85
C ASN A 4 -10.32 -4.65 -22.20
N LYS A 5 -10.30 -5.74 -21.42
CA LYS A 5 -11.49 -6.19 -20.70
C LYS A 5 -11.91 -5.18 -19.63
N LEU A 6 -10.96 -4.47 -19.03
CA LEU A 6 -11.20 -3.42 -18.04
C LEU A 6 -11.65 -2.09 -18.68
N ASN A 7 -11.63 -1.94 -20.00
CA ASN A 7 -12.01 -0.68 -20.67
C ASN A 7 -13.36 -0.09 -20.22
N PRO A 8 -14.42 -0.87 -19.97
CA PRO A 8 -15.70 -0.32 -19.50
C PRO A 8 -15.61 0.39 -18.13
N VAL A 9 -14.63 0.00 -17.29
CA VAL A 9 -14.40 0.55 -15.94
C VAL A 9 -13.12 1.39 -15.85
N LEU A 10 -12.37 1.55 -16.93
CA LEU A 10 -11.24 2.47 -16.99
C LEU A 10 -11.71 3.86 -17.41
N ALA A 11 -11.18 4.89 -16.75
CA ALA A 11 -11.38 6.26 -17.16
C ALA A 11 -10.53 6.53 -18.43
N PRO A 12 -11.09 7.16 -19.47
CA PRO A 12 -10.32 7.51 -20.67
C PRO A 12 -9.29 8.62 -20.39
N THR A 13 -9.58 9.50 -19.45
CA THR A 13 -8.71 10.56 -18.94
C THR A 13 -9.04 10.81 -17.48
N TYR A 14 -8.16 11.52 -16.77
CA TYR A 14 -8.48 12.06 -15.46
C TYR A 14 -9.69 13.01 -15.54
N GLU A 15 -10.60 12.90 -14.58
CA GLU A 15 -11.79 13.74 -14.44
C GLU A 15 -11.95 14.14 -12.97
N ASN A 16 -12.28 15.42 -12.70
CA ASN A 16 -12.52 15.88 -11.33
C ASN A 16 -13.81 15.32 -10.73
N PHE A 17 -14.82 15.09 -11.57
CA PHE A 17 -16.11 14.55 -11.16
C PHE A 17 -16.08 13.03 -11.24
N PRO A 18 -16.25 12.32 -10.12
CA PRO A 18 -16.21 10.86 -10.10
C PRO A 18 -17.40 10.28 -10.87
N LYS A 19 -17.17 9.17 -11.60
CA LYS A 19 -18.20 8.47 -12.37
C LYS A 19 -18.49 7.07 -11.82
N GLY A 20 -17.90 6.72 -10.68
CA GLY A 20 -18.18 5.47 -9.99
C GLY A 20 -17.59 4.25 -10.69
N ARG A 21 -16.52 4.44 -11.45
CA ARG A 21 -15.77 3.32 -12.02
C ARG A 21 -14.81 2.78 -10.98
N ILE A 22 -14.90 1.50 -10.64
CA ILE A 22 -14.08 0.87 -9.61
C ILE A 22 -13.31 -0.30 -10.21
N ILE A 23 -12.01 -0.34 -9.89
CA ILE A 23 -11.15 -1.50 -10.11
C ILE A 23 -10.62 -1.93 -8.76
N SER A 24 -10.84 -3.18 -8.36
CA SER A 24 -10.34 -3.71 -7.10
C SER A 24 -9.26 -4.76 -7.35
N LEU A 25 -8.17 -4.68 -6.59
CA LEU A 25 -7.04 -5.61 -6.62
C LEU A 25 -7.05 -6.45 -5.35
N ILE A 26 -6.89 -7.77 -5.49
CA ILE A 26 -6.67 -8.69 -4.38
C ILE A 26 -5.17 -8.87 -4.23
N VAL A 27 -4.61 -8.40 -3.13
CA VAL A 27 -3.17 -8.39 -2.88
C VAL A 27 -2.82 -9.37 -1.76
N LEU A 28 -1.98 -10.36 -2.08
CA LEU A 28 -1.32 -11.20 -1.10
C LEU A 28 0.07 -10.64 -0.80
N ARG A 29 0.38 -10.48 0.48
CA ARG A 29 1.65 -9.93 0.94
C ARG A 29 2.32 -10.91 1.89
N THR A 30 3.50 -11.42 1.52
CA THR A 30 4.21 -12.47 2.27
C THR A 30 5.52 -11.94 2.83
N THR A 31 5.70 -12.02 4.15
CA THR A 31 6.97 -11.62 4.79
C THR A 31 8.09 -12.59 4.42
N HIS A 32 9.24 -12.06 3.99
CA HIS A 32 10.45 -12.83 3.67
C HIS A 32 11.55 -12.66 4.72
N SER A 33 11.44 -11.63 5.56
CA SER A 33 12.30 -11.43 6.71
C SER A 33 11.47 -10.95 7.90
N GLU A 34 12.11 -10.86 9.05
CA GLU A 34 11.50 -10.26 10.25
C GLU A 34 10.95 -8.85 9.93
N THR A 35 9.68 -8.62 10.23
CA THR A 35 9.00 -7.33 10.06
C THR A 35 8.42 -6.85 11.39
N ILE A 36 8.21 -5.54 11.52
CA ILE A 36 7.68 -4.92 12.74
C ILE A 36 6.61 -3.91 12.35
N PHE A 37 5.38 -4.11 12.81
CA PHE A 37 4.25 -3.21 12.59
C PHE A 37 3.70 -2.71 13.94
N ARG A 38 4.10 -1.50 14.37
CA ARG A 38 3.63 -0.83 15.60
C ARG A 38 2.90 0.49 15.35
N THR A 39 2.03 0.92 16.25
CA THR A 39 1.24 2.15 16.12
C THR A 39 2.12 3.40 16.18
N GLU A 40 3.06 3.50 17.13
CA GLU A 40 4.19 4.44 17.14
C GLU A 40 5.21 4.07 18.26
N GLY A 41 6.48 4.49 18.20
CA GLY A 41 7.45 4.28 19.29
C GLY A 41 8.03 2.85 19.51
N SER A 42 9.10 2.77 20.30
CA SER A 42 9.71 1.50 20.74
C SER A 42 9.00 1.00 22.00
N GLY A 43 8.45 -0.22 21.98
CA GLY A 43 7.84 -0.86 23.15
C GLY A 43 6.31 -1.00 23.08
N GLU A 44 5.65 -0.41 22.09
CA GLU A 44 4.23 -0.69 21.83
C GLU A 44 4.02 -2.10 21.24
N PRO A 45 2.89 -2.76 21.55
CA PRO A 45 2.57 -4.07 21.01
C PRO A 45 2.42 -4.02 19.49
N MET A 46 2.55 -5.18 18.83
CA MET A 46 2.21 -5.30 17.41
C MET A 46 0.77 -4.86 17.15
N CYS A 47 0.55 -4.15 16.05
CA CYS A 47 -0.79 -3.85 15.56
C CYS A 47 -1.53 -5.15 15.33
N SER A 48 -2.58 -5.37 16.11
CA SER A 48 -3.37 -6.59 16.09
C SER A 48 -4.79 -6.30 16.56
N GLU A 49 -5.75 -7.07 16.07
CA GLU A 49 -7.17 -6.90 16.37
C GLU A 49 -7.84 -8.24 16.63
N PHE A 50 -8.78 -8.26 17.56
CA PHE A 50 -9.62 -9.43 17.85
C PHE A 50 -10.81 -9.45 16.91
N VAL A 51 -10.88 -10.49 16.08
CA VAL A 51 -11.96 -10.65 15.09
C VAL A 51 -12.41 -12.11 15.05
N PRO A 52 -13.63 -12.39 14.55
CA PRO A 52 -14.03 -13.75 14.26
C PRO A 52 -13.05 -14.42 13.29
N ALA A 53 -12.78 -15.70 13.51
CA ALA A 53 -11.86 -16.48 12.69
C ALA A 53 -12.37 -16.61 11.26
N GLY A 54 -13.66 -16.92 11.11
CA GLY A 54 -14.35 -17.14 9.85
C GLY A 54 -15.59 -16.27 9.65
N LEU A 55 -16.19 -16.36 8.46
CA LEU A 55 -17.52 -15.84 8.17
C LEU A 55 -18.60 -16.78 8.72
N GLU A 56 -18.38 -18.10 8.62
CA GLU A 56 -19.27 -19.13 9.17
C GLU A 56 -19.00 -19.34 10.66
N ASP A 57 -17.72 -19.49 11.04
CA ASP A 57 -17.31 -19.58 12.44
C ASP A 57 -17.15 -18.18 13.06
N LYS A 58 -18.30 -17.62 13.48
CA LYS A 58 -18.35 -16.34 14.18
C LYS A 58 -18.07 -16.42 15.68
N LYS A 59 -18.00 -17.64 16.24
CA LYS A 59 -17.86 -17.85 17.69
C LYS A 59 -16.39 -17.89 18.11
N THR A 60 -15.53 -18.44 17.26
CA THR A 60 -14.10 -18.46 17.50
C THR A 60 -13.52 -17.06 17.24
N ILE A 61 -13.14 -16.37 18.31
CA ILE A 61 -12.44 -15.09 18.24
C ILE A 61 -10.94 -15.34 18.24
N VAL A 62 -10.25 -14.77 17.25
CA VAL A 62 -8.79 -14.85 17.12
C VAL A 62 -8.18 -13.46 17.05
N GLN A 63 -6.97 -13.32 17.55
CA GLN A 63 -6.19 -12.11 17.37
C GLN A 63 -5.41 -12.21 16.05
N ARG A 64 -5.67 -11.31 15.09
CA ARG A 64 -4.94 -11.23 13.82
C ARG A 64 -3.98 -10.05 13.84
N LEU A 65 -2.84 -10.19 13.17
CA LEU A 65 -1.95 -9.07 12.92
C LEU A 65 -2.59 -8.14 11.88
N VAL A 66 -2.36 -6.85 12.07
CA VAL A 66 -2.94 -5.79 11.25
C VAL A 66 -1.84 -4.91 10.67
N MET A 67 -1.79 -4.86 9.34
CA MET A 67 -0.95 -3.94 8.62
C MET A 67 -1.79 -2.73 8.21
N THR A 68 -1.65 -1.65 8.99
CA THR A 68 -2.50 -0.47 8.80
C THR A 68 -2.31 0.18 7.44
N LYS A 69 -3.37 0.81 6.90
CA LYS A 69 -3.35 1.56 5.63
C LYS A 69 -2.09 2.41 5.44
N ARG A 70 -1.70 3.20 6.45
CA ARG A 70 -0.53 4.08 6.38
C ARG A 70 0.76 3.30 6.12
N LYS A 71 0.90 2.11 6.71
CA LYS A 71 2.07 1.24 6.54
C LYS A 71 2.10 0.52 5.21
N GLN A 72 0.96 0.36 4.54
CA GLN A 72 0.84 -0.18 3.19
C GLN A 72 1.16 0.91 2.14
N VAL A 73 0.38 2.00 2.16
CA VAL A 73 0.43 3.02 1.10
C VAL A 73 1.70 3.87 1.16
N ALA A 74 2.25 4.15 2.34
CA ALA A 74 3.41 5.03 2.45
C ALA A 74 4.68 4.48 1.75
N PRO A 75 5.12 3.22 1.94
CA PRO A 75 6.25 2.68 1.19
C PRO A 75 5.96 2.56 -0.32
N GLU A 76 4.74 2.19 -0.72
CA GLU A 76 4.35 2.10 -2.14
C GLU A 76 4.40 3.46 -2.84
N ARG A 77 3.88 4.49 -2.19
CA ARG A 77 4.01 5.88 -2.66
C ARG A 77 5.45 6.33 -2.73
N ARG A 78 6.28 6.00 -1.72
CA ARG A 78 7.72 6.33 -1.74
C ARG A 78 8.40 5.68 -2.94
N LYS A 79 8.11 4.41 -3.23
CA LYS A 79 8.64 3.69 -4.39
C LYS A 79 8.26 4.38 -5.71
N GLY A 80 6.98 4.69 -5.92
CA GLY A 80 6.56 5.44 -7.11
C GLY A 80 7.25 6.80 -7.24
N ARG A 81 7.40 7.52 -6.12
CA ARG A 81 8.08 8.82 -6.08
C ARG A 81 9.59 8.73 -6.30
N GLU A 82 10.25 7.63 -5.95
CA GLU A 82 11.65 7.38 -6.32
C GLU A 82 11.80 7.42 -7.84
N PHE A 83 10.90 6.75 -8.56
CA PHE A 83 10.88 6.78 -10.02
C PHE A 83 10.51 8.16 -10.56
N LEU A 84 9.46 8.81 -10.04
CA LEU A 84 9.15 10.18 -10.48
C LEU A 84 10.34 11.13 -10.26
N ARG A 85 11.13 10.95 -9.19
CA ARG A 85 12.33 11.75 -8.95
C ARG A 85 13.45 11.42 -9.93
N ALA A 86 13.72 10.13 -10.17
CA ALA A 86 14.75 9.69 -11.10
C ALA A 86 14.50 10.16 -12.54
N HIS A 87 13.23 10.38 -12.90
CA HIS A 87 12.80 10.84 -14.21
C HIS A 87 12.44 12.34 -14.26
N GLU A 88 12.78 13.12 -13.22
CA GLU A 88 12.54 14.58 -13.15
C GLU A 88 11.06 15.00 -13.27
N LEU A 89 10.14 14.16 -12.78
CA LEU A 89 8.68 14.36 -12.84
C LEU A 89 8.08 14.83 -11.51
N LEU A 90 8.91 15.28 -10.57
CA LEU A 90 8.47 15.95 -9.35
C LEU A 90 8.57 17.47 -9.51
N TYR A 91 7.58 18.17 -8.97
CA TYR A 91 7.49 19.63 -9.09
C TYR A 91 7.76 20.31 -7.74
N THR A 92 8.11 21.60 -7.78
CA THR A 92 8.30 22.41 -6.58
C THR A 92 6.95 22.78 -5.96
N SER A 93 6.88 22.77 -4.63
CA SER A 93 5.68 23.22 -3.92
C SER A 93 5.53 24.73 -4.03
N PRO A 94 4.33 25.24 -4.37
CA PRO A 94 4.08 26.69 -4.40
C PRO A 94 4.27 27.37 -3.04
N LYS A 95 4.14 26.61 -1.94
CA LYS A 95 4.15 27.13 -0.57
C LYS A 95 5.57 27.32 -0.02
N GLU A 96 6.44 26.33 -0.25
CA GLU A 96 7.77 26.27 0.36
C GLU A 96 8.92 26.39 -0.65
N GLY A 97 8.64 26.33 -1.96
CA GLY A 97 9.67 26.35 -3.01
C GLY A 97 10.53 25.08 -3.08
N ALA A 98 10.35 24.13 -2.16
CA ALA A 98 11.05 22.86 -2.14
C ALA A 98 10.41 21.84 -3.10
N LEU A 99 11.22 20.88 -3.59
CA LEU A 99 10.72 19.76 -4.39
C LEU A 99 9.67 18.97 -3.59
N CYS A 100 8.61 18.52 -4.27
CA CYS A 100 7.54 17.75 -3.65
C CYS A 100 8.08 16.62 -2.78
N SER A 101 7.58 16.54 -1.55
CA SER A 101 7.99 15.56 -0.54
C SER A 101 6.77 15.08 0.25
N LEU A 102 6.85 13.88 0.81
CA LEU A 102 5.81 13.34 1.68
C LEU A 102 5.99 13.90 3.09
N ASN A 103 4.88 14.12 3.81
CA ASN A 103 4.84 14.58 5.20
C ASN A 103 5.49 15.95 5.48
N THR A 104 5.69 16.80 4.46
CA THR A 104 6.26 18.15 4.62
C THR A 104 5.19 19.25 4.63
N ASN A 105 3.90 18.92 4.62
CA ASN A 105 2.80 19.89 4.48
C ASN A 105 2.93 20.83 3.26
N ALA A 106 3.71 20.40 2.26
CA ALA A 106 4.06 21.13 1.05
C ALA A 106 3.91 20.23 -0.19
N PRO A 107 2.68 19.79 -0.53
CA PRO A 107 2.45 19.10 -1.79
C PRO A 107 2.73 20.06 -2.96
N CYS A 108 3.08 19.49 -4.12
CA CYS A 108 3.26 20.28 -5.34
C CYS A 108 1.99 20.43 -6.16
N GLU A 109 0.95 19.65 -5.84
CA GLU A 109 -0.37 19.72 -6.50
C GLU A 109 -0.34 19.41 -8.01
N MET A 110 0.81 19.00 -8.56
CA MET A 110 1.04 18.81 -9.99
C MET A 110 1.49 17.39 -10.38
N CYS A 111 2.22 16.70 -9.50
CA CYS A 111 2.75 15.37 -9.80
C CYS A 111 1.65 14.30 -9.74
N VAL A 112 1.86 13.21 -10.47
CA VAL A 112 0.94 12.06 -10.54
C VAL A 112 0.58 11.54 -9.14
N ASP A 113 1.56 11.46 -8.23
CA ASP A 113 1.34 11.01 -6.85
C ASP A 113 0.34 11.90 -6.09
N CYS A 114 0.38 13.22 -6.27
CA CYS A 114 -0.59 14.15 -5.67
C CYS A 114 -2.00 13.92 -6.22
N PHE A 115 -2.15 13.73 -7.53
CA PHE A 115 -3.46 13.50 -8.15
C PHE A 115 -4.08 12.15 -7.80
N LEU A 116 -3.25 11.11 -7.67
CA LEU A 116 -3.71 9.73 -7.51
C LEU A 116 -3.88 9.36 -6.04
N TYR A 117 -2.90 9.64 -5.19
CA TYR A 117 -2.94 9.32 -3.76
C TYR A 117 -3.44 10.47 -2.87
N GLY A 118 -3.73 11.63 -3.48
CA GLY A 118 -4.28 12.79 -2.80
C GLY A 118 -3.25 13.63 -2.03
N PHE A 119 -3.69 14.84 -1.71
CA PHE A 119 -2.97 15.82 -0.91
C PHE A 119 -3.94 16.76 -0.19
N ALA A 120 -3.47 17.39 0.88
CA ALA A 120 -4.17 18.46 1.56
C ALA A 120 -3.23 19.67 1.68
N ALA A 121 -3.49 20.72 0.91
CA ALA A 121 -2.80 22.00 1.06
C ALA A 121 -3.74 22.96 1.78
N GLY A 122 -3.33 23.47 2.95
CA GLY A 122 -4.14 24.36 3.82
C GLY A 122 -4.52 25.73 3.24
N GLY A 123 -4.55 25.87 1.91
CA GLY A 123 -4.93 27.09 1.18
C GLY A 123 -4.90 26.97 -0.36
N GLY A 124 -4.35 25.87 -0.92
CA GLY A 124 -4.19 25.65 -2.38
C GLY A 124 -5.19 24.67 -3.02
N GLY A 125 -5.89 23.89 -2.21
CA GLY A 125 -6.81 22.84 -2.66
C GLY A 125 -6.60 21.54 -1.88
N ALA A 126 -7.57 20.64 -1.95
CA ALA A 126 -7.47 19.32 -1.35
C ALA A 126 -8.01 18.28 -2.34
N GLN A 127 -7.20 17.25 -2.61
CA GLN A 127 -7.58 16.14 -3.47
C GLN A 127 -7.66 14.87 -2.62
N LYS A 128 -8.80 14.19 -2.64
CA LYS A 128 -8.94 12.88 -2.01
C LYS A 128 -8.17 11.83 -2.82
N SER A 129 -7.61 10.84 -2.13
CA SER A 129 -7.00 9.69 -2.78
C SER A 129 -8.04 8.96 -3.64
N ARG A 130 -7.61 8.50 -4.82
CA ARG A 130 -8.33 7.54 -5.67
C ARG A 130 -7.85 6.10 -5.47
N VAL A 131 -6.79 5.92 -4.68
CA VAL A 131 -6.34 4.60 -4.18
C VAL A 131 -6.83 4.44 -2.76
N TRP A 132 -7.77 3.53 -2.56
CA TRP A 132 -8.35 3.17 -1.28
C TRP A 132 -7.84 1.77 -0.91
N THR A 133 -7.41 1.63 0.33
CA THR A 133 -7.01 0.36 0.92
C THR A 133 -7.46 0.44 2.37
N GLU A 134 -7.92 -0.69 2.87
CA GLU A 134 -8.28 -0.88 4.26
C GLU A 134 -7.02 -1.33 5.02
N ASP A 135 -7.20 -1.94 6.19
CA ASP A 135 -6.10 -2.61 6.86
C ASP A 135 -5.98 -4.04 6.33
N ALA A 136 -4.74 -4.48 6.07
CA ALA A 136 -4.49 -5.86 5.67
C ALA A 136 -4.38 -6.74 6.91
N PHE A 137 -5.03 -7.90 6.88
CA PHE A 137 -5.10 -8.82 8.02
C PHE A 137 -4.28 -10.07 7.75
N SER A 138 -3.64 -10.61 8.80
CA SER A 138 -2.94 -11.89 8.70
C SER A 138 -3.90 -13.08 8.63
N ILE A 139 -3.54 -14.11 7.85
CA ILE A 139 -4.31 -15.37 7.78
C ILE A 139 -4.14 -16.21 9.04
N LEU A 140 -2.91 -16.32 9.54
CA LEU A 140 -2.62 -16.97 10.81
C LEU A 140 -2.77 -15.98 11.97
N THR A 141 -2.93 -16.54 13.18
CA THR A 141 -3.13 -15.75 14.40
C THR A 141 -1.83 -15.09 14.86
N ALA A 142 -1.93 -13.99 15.60
CA ALA A 142 -0.80 -13.29 16.20
C ALA A 142 0.04 -14.23 17.09
N GLY A 143 -0.59 -15.09 17.88
CA GLY A 143 0.11 -16.04 18.75
C GLY A 143 1.01 -17.05 18.02
N GLN A 144 0.71 -17.39 16.76
CA GLN A 144 1.56 -18.28 15.94
C GLN A 144 2.67 -17.51 15.21
N THR A 145 2.40 -16.26 14.85
CA THR A 145 3.17 -15.47 13.88
C THR A 145 4.11 -14.44 14.52
N VAL A 146 3.87 -14.07 15.77
CA VAL A 146 4.75 -13.18 16.54
C VAL A 146 5.81 -14.02 17.25
N GLY A 147 7.04 -13.50 17.27
CA GLY A 147 8.14 -14.01 18.08
C GLY A 147 8.80 -12.87 18.85
N ASP A 148 9.52 -13.22 19.91
CA ASP A 148 10.27 -12.26 20.71
C ASP A 148 11.75 -12.39 20.47
N ARG A 149 12.44 -11.25 20.40
CA ARG A 149 13.90 -11.22 20.36
C ARG A 149 14.43 -10.28 21.44
N THR A 150 15.14 -10.87 22.40
CA THR A 150 15.88 -10.12 23.41
C THR A 150 17.19 -9.65 22.79
N ILE A 151 17.35 -8.33 22.66
CA ILE A 151 18.62 -7.74 22.22
C ILE A 151 19.45 -7.51 23.46
N ASN A 152 20.65 -8.11 23.49
CA ASN A 152 21.68 -7.83 24.47
C ASN A 152 22.71 -6.93 23.79
N ALA A 153 22.80 -5.65 24.19
CA ALA A 153 23.94 -4.84 23.75
C ALA A 153 25.14 -5.12 24.66
N ILE A 154 26.18 -5.73 24.09
CA ILE A 154 27.49 -5.86 24.71
C ILE A 154 28.28 -4.56 24.55
N TYR A 155 29.11 -4.22 25.53
CA TYR A 155 30.09 -3.15 25.41
C TYR A 155 31.22 -3.57 24.46
N GLU A 156 32.02 -2.61 24.00
CA GLU A 156 33.14 -2.85 23.07
C GLU A 156 34.17 -3.85 23.60
N ASN A 157 34.28 -3.98 24.92
CA ASN A 157 35.07 -5.00 25.61
C ASN A 157 34.50 -6.44 25.51
N GLY A 158 33.41 -6.65 24.78
CA GLY A 158 32.74 -7.94 24.61
C GLY A 158 31.93 -8.40 25.82
N THR A 159 31.85 -7.59 26.88
CA THR A 159 31.14 -7.94 28.12
C THR A 159 29.81 -7.19 28.22
N MET A 160 28.90 -7.72 29.04
CA MET A 160 27.64 -7.05 29.40
C MET A 160 27.84 -5.98 30.49
N ARG A 161 29.06 -5.57 30.81
CA ARG A 161 29.37 -4.58 31.85
C ARG A 161 30.26 -3.46 31.32
N ASP A 162 29.97 -2.24 31.76
CA ASP A 162 30.85 -1.10 31.49
C ASP A 162 32.15 -1.18 32.30
N GLU A 163 33.06 -0.25 32.07
CA GLU A 163 34.35 -0.14 32.77
C GLU A 163 34.21 0.01 34.29
N ASN A 164 33.01 0.39 34.78
CA ASN A 164 32.68 0.53 36.20
C ASN A 164 31.94 -0.69 36.78
N GLY A 165 31.83 -1.78 36.01
CA GLY A 165 31.15 -3.01 36.41
C GLY A 165 29.62 -2.92 36.39
N LYS A 166 29.04 -1.86 35.84
CA LYS A 166 27.59 -1.68 35.72
C LYS A 166 27.06 -2.50 34.55
N ALA A 167 26.01 -3.28 34.78
CA ALA A 167 25.39 -4.08 33.72
C ALA A 167 24.78 -3.18 32.64
N SER A 168 24.91 -3.61 31.38
CA SER A 168 24.30 -2.98 30.22
C SER A 168 22.79 -2.84 30.44
N THR A 169 22.28 -1.62 30.36
CA THR A 169 20.84 -1.31 30.47
C THR A 169 20.10 -1.53 29.15
N ALA A 170 20.79 -1.93 28.09
CA ALA A 170 20.23 -2.18 26.77
C ALA A 170 19.75 -3.63 26.63
N LEU A 171 18.91 -4.06 27.56
CA LEU A 171 18.05 -5.23 27.44
C LEU A 171 16.72 -4.74 26.85
N ASN A 172 16.56 -4.89 25.54
CA ASN A 172 15.32 -4.51 24.87
C ASN A 172 14.74 -5.73 24.17
N THR A 173 13.64 -6.26 24.71
CA THR A 173 12.85 -7.30 24.04
C THR A 173 11.98 -6.64 23.00
N SER A 174 12.14 -7.03 21.74
CA SER A 174 11.27 -6.58 20.67
C SER A 174 10.53 -7.76 20.08
N GLU A 175 9.22 -7.70 20.14
CA GLU A 175 8.34 -8.47 19.27
C GLU A 175 8.70 -8.21 17.81
N TYR A 176 8.63 -9.26 17.00
CA TYR A 176 8.73 -9.21 15.55
C TYR A 176 7.75 -10.22 14.94
N ILE A 177 7.33 -9.93 13.70
CA ILE A 177 6.55 -10.84 12.88
C ILE A 177 7.53 -11.77 12.17
N LYS A 178 7.32 -13.08 12.30
CA LYS A 178 8.16 -14.11 11.69
C LYS A 178 8.17 -13.99 10.15
N PRO A 179 9.24 -14.43 9.47
CA PRO A 179 9.21 -14.69 8.02
C PRO A 179 8.14 -15.74 7.68
N GLY A 180 7.52 -15.68 6.51
CA GLY A 180 6.48 -16.62 6.06
C GLY A 180 5.09 -16.31 6.61
N VAL A 181 4.80 -15.05 6.92
CA VAL A 181 3.48 -14.59 7.38
C VAL A 181 2.77 -13.90 6.22
N HIS A 182 1.52 -14.30 5.99
CA HIS A 182 0.70 -13.83 4.88
C HIS A 182 -0.35 -12.83 5.35
N PHE A 183 -0.42 -11.69 4.66
CA PHE A 183 -1.45 -10.67 4.79
C PHE A 183 -2.27 -10.58 3.51
N LEU A 184 -3.58 -10.48 3.64
CA LEU A 184 -4.47 -10.19 2.51
C LEU A 184 -5.02 -8.77 2.60
N ASP A 185 -5.06 -8.12 1.45
CA ASP A 185 -5.59 -6.77 1.28
C ASP A 185 -6.45 -6.66 0.01
N VAL A 186 -7.48 -5.82 0.08
CA VAL A 186 -8.30 -5.40 -1.04
C VAL A 186 -8.01 -3.93 -1.33
N VAL A 187 -7.34 -3.66 -2.45
CA VAL A 187 -7.02 -2.29 -2.89
C VAL A 187 -8.05 -1.85 -3.93
N THR A 188 -8.85 -0.84 -3.60
CA THR A 188 -9.86 -0.24 -4.46
C THR A 188 -9.30 0.99 -5.17
N LEU A 189 -9.36 0.99 -6.51
CA LEU A 189 -8.96 2.07 -7.39
C LEU A 189 -10.19 2.71 -8.00
N LYS A 190 -10.37 4.01 -7.75
CA LYS A 190 -11.56 4.76 -8.18
C LYS A 190 -11.25 5.66 -9.37
N ASP A 191 -12.04 5.53 -10.43
CA ASP A 191 -12.01 6.37 -11.63
C ASP A 191 -10.58 6.50 -12.20
N VAL A 192 -9.85 5.37 -12.27
CA VAL A 192 -8.46 5.34 -12.74
C VAL A 192 -8.35 5.10 -14.24
N THR A 193 -7.35 5.73 -14.86
CA THR A 193 -6.97 5.46 -16.25
C THR A 193 -6.09 4.21 -16.36
N ALA A 194 -5.88 3.71 -17.58
CA ALA A 194 -5.03 2.54 -17.82
C ALA A 194 -3.59 2.75 -17.32
N ASP A 195 -3.02 3.93 -17.52
CA ASP A 195 -1.66 4.23 -17.07
C ASP A 195 -1.59 4.47 -15.55
N GLU A 196 -2.65 4.99 -14.94
CA GLU A 196 -2.75 5.08 -13.48
C GLU A 196 -2.85 3.69 -12.84
N LEU A 197 -3.61 2.76 -13.44
CA LEU A 197 -3.67 1.36 -13.01
C LEU A 197 -2.27 0.71 -13.05
N ARG A 198 -1.56 0.83 -14.18
CA ARG A 198 -0.17 0.34 -14.32
C ARG A 198 0.76 0.96 -13.27
N TYR A 199 0.60 2.25 -13.01
CA TYR A 199 1.42 2.96 -12.03
C TYR A 199 1.18 2.43 -10.62
N VAL A 200 -0.07 2.19 -10.22
CA VAL A 200 -0.39 1.65 -8.89
C VAL A 200 0.06 0.21 -8.73
N ILE A 201 -0.24 -0.66 -9.71
CA ILE A 201 0.18 -2.07 -9.66
C ILE A 201 1.72 -2.14 -9.59
N GLY A 202 2.43 -1.37 -10.41
CA GLY A 202 3.89 -1.33 -10.35
C GLY A 202 4.42 -0.80 -9.02
N ASN A 203 3.81 0.22 -8.42
CA ASN A 203 4.20 0.67 -7.08
C ASN A 203 4.04 -0.44 -6.03
N ILE A 204 2.96 -1.22 -6.09
CA ILE A 204 2.73 -2.36 -5.18
C ILE A 204 3.79 -3.45 -5.42
N LEU A 205 3.94 -3.93 -6.66
CA LEU A 205 4.83 -5.05 -7.00
C LEU A 205 6.31 -4.72 -6.78
N LEU A 206 6.75 -3.50 -7.10
CA LEU A 206 8.15 -3.07 -6.95
C LEU A 206 8.52 -2.69 -5.51
N THR A 207 7.54 -2.62 -4.59
CA THR A 207 7.82 -2.33 -3.19
C THR A 207 8.11 -3.64 -2.46
N SER A 208 9.35 -3.80 -1.99
CA SER A 208 9.77 -4.99 -1.26
C SER A 208 10.07 -4.74 0.22
N ARG A 209 9.92 -3.50 0.69
CA ARG A 209 10.38 -3.06 2.02
C ARG A 209 9.26 -2.33 2.75
N TYR A 210 8.77 -2.97 3.82
CA TYR A 210 7.67 -2.47 4.64
C TYR A 210 8.08 -2.40 6.11
N GLY A 211 7.66 -1.32 6.79
CA GLY A 211 8.05 -1.02 8.17
C GLY A 211 8.36 0.45 8.39
N ALA A 212 8.30 0.87 9.65
CA ALA A 212 8.48 2.27 10.06
C ALA A 212 9.85 2.54 10.72
N VAL A 213 10.51 1.52 11.28
CA VAL A 213 11.76 1.70 12.02
C VAL A 213 12.93 1.68 11.03
N SER A 214 13.71 2.76 11.01
CA SER A 214 14.81 3.02 10.07
C SER A 214 15.85 1.89 9.96
N SER A 215 16.00 1.08 11.00
CA SER A 215 16.94 -0.05 11.04
C SER A 215 16.32 -1.44 10.84
N ARG A 216 14.98 -1.57 10.86
CA ARG A 216 14.27 -2.88 10.79
C ARG A 216 13.09 -2.84 9.82
N VAL A 217 13.41 -2.61 8.56
CA VAL A 217 12.44 -2.67 7.45
C VAL A 217 12.47 -4.07 6.85
N GLY A 218 11.45 -4.86 7.15
CA GLY A 218 11.43 -6.25 6.69
C GLY A 218 11.10 -6.36 5.20
N ARG A 219 11.62 -7.42 4.59
CA ARG A 219 11.38 -7.77 3.19
C ARG A 219 10.00 -8.41 3.08
N MET A 220 9.22 -7.96 2.11
CA MET A 220 7.92 -8.52 1.78
C MET A 220 7.82 -8.73 0.27
N GLU A 221 7.10 -9.76 -0.14
CA GLU A 221 6.73 -10.00 -1.53
C GLU A 221 5.24 -9.69 -1.67
N ASN A 222 4.88 -8.96 -2.73
CA ASN A 222 3.49 -8.66 -3.06
C ASN A 222 3.10 -9.41 -4.32
N GLN A 223 1.93 -10.02 -4.31
CA GLN A 223 1.34 -10.74 -5.42
C GLN A 223 -0.08 -10.24 -5.64
N ILE A 224 -0.47 -10.02 -6.90
CA ILE A 224 -1.86 -9.71 -7.26
C ILE A 224 -2.54 -11.03 -7.62
N LEU A 225 -3.51 -11.45 -6.82
CA LEU A 225 -4.24 -12.71 -7.00
C LEU A 225 -5.55 -12.55 -7.79
N GLY A 226 -6.04 -11.32 -7.94
CA GLY A 226 -7.27 -11.05 -8.66
C GLY A 226 -7.45 -9.57 -8.97
N VAL A 227 -8.12 -9.29 -10.09
CA VAL A 227 -8.51 -7.94 -10.51
C VAL A 227 -9.96 -7.97 -10.95
N PHE A 228 -10.74 -7.04 -10.40
CA PHE A 228 -12.17 -6.93 -10.64
C PHE A 228 -12.52 -5.56 -11.19
N GLY A 229 -13.47 -5.52 -12.11
CA GLY A 229 -14.14 -4.30 -12.53
C GLY A 229 -15.54 -4.25 -11.92
N SER A 230 -15.92 -3.11 -11.37
CA SER A 230 -17.18 -2.96 -10.66
C SER A 230 -17.66 -1.50 -10.60
N ILE A 231 -18.89 -1.32 -10.12
CA ILE A 231 -19.47 -0.02 -9.73
C ILE A 231 -19.58 0.14 -8.20
N ALA A 232 -19.19 -0.89 -7.45
CA ALA A 232 -19.19 -0.94 -5.99
C ALA A 232 -17.88 -1.57 -5.48
N GLU A 233 -17.51 -1.29 -4.23
CA GLU A 233 -16.35 -1.93 -3.61
C GLU A 233 -16.59 -3.44 -3.45
N LEU A 234 -15.51 -4.21 -3.57
CA LEU A 234 -15.51 -5.62 -3.21
C LEU A 234 -15.73 -5.78 -1.69
N PRO A 235 -16.01 -7.01 -1.22
CA PRO A 235 -15.87 -7.37 0.19
C PRO A 235 -14.58 -6.82 0.80
N SER A 236 -14.66 -6.43 2.09
CA SER A 236 -13.54 -5.88 2.85
C SER A 236 -12.34 -6.83 2.95
N SER A 237 -11.17 -6.28 3.29
CA SER A 237 -9.97 -7.10 3.57
C SER A 237 -10.21 -8.09 4.71
N LEU A 238 -11.06 -7.73 5.69
CA LEU A 238 -11.46 -8.63 6.77
C LEU A 238 -12.36 -9.77 6.29
N GLU A 239 -13.38 -9.46 5.47
CA GLU A 239 -14.26 -10.48 4.87
C GLU A 239 -13.46 -11.48 4.02
N LEU A 240 -12.46 -10.99 3.26
CA LEU A 240 -11.56 -11.83 2.47
C LEU A 240 -10.78 -12.80 3.35
N VAL A 241 -10.15 -12.32 4.43
CA VAL A 241 -9.38 -13.17 5.34
C VAL A 241 -10.26 -14.18 6.05
N GLN A 242 -11.47 -13.80 6.46
CA GLN A 242 -12.42 -14.70 7.11
C GLN A 242 -12.94 -15.78 6.16
N ALA A 243 -13.32 -15.41 4.94
CA ALA A 243 -13.75 -16.37 3.92
C ALA A 243 -12.61 -17.34 3.53
N THR A 244 -11.39 -16.81 3.41
CA THR A 244 -10.20 -17.64 3.13
C THR A 244 -9.90 -18.57 4.30
N TYR A 245 -10.02 -18.10 5.54
CA TYR A 245 -9.87 -18.93 6.71
C TYR A 245 -10.86 -20.10 6.71
N ASP A 246 -12.13 -19.89 6.35
CA ASP A 246 -13.13 -20.96 6.28
C ASP A 246 -12.82 -21.98 5.16
N ALA A 247 -12.27 -21.52 4.04
CA ALA A 247 -11.93 -22.38 2.91
C ALA A 247 -10.68 -23.25 3.13
N LEU A 248 -9.78 -22.84 4.03
CA LEU A 248 -8.51 -23.55 4.26
C LEU A 248 -8.67 -24.79 5.17
N PRO A 249 -7.97 -25.90 4.87
CA PRO A 249 -8.00 -27.10 5.70
C PRO A 249 -7.42 -26.83 7.10
N LYS A 250 -8.01 -27.43 8.14
CA LYS A 250 -7.56 -27.31 9.53
C LYS A 250 -6.74 -28.53 9.96
N PRO A 251 -5.75 -28.37 10.86
CA PRO A 251 -5.32 -27.14 11.54
C PRO A 251 -4.47 -26.22 10.64
N LEU A 252 -4.50 -24.91 10.91
CA LEU A 252 -3.59 -23.95 10.28
C LEU A 252 -2.38 -23.72 11.16
N GLU A 253 -1.18 -23.96 10.64
CA GLU A 253 0.07 -23.81 11.37
C GLU A 253 1.07 -22.95 10.59
N HIS A 254 2.02 -22.38 11.32
CA HIS A 254 3.12 -21.61 10.75
C HIS A 254 4.38 -22.48 10.65
N PRO A 255 5.12 -22.49 9.51
CA PRO A 255 4.84 -21.77 8.26
C PRO A 255 3.69 -22.39 7.47
N PHE A 256 2.94 -21.56 6.74
CA PHE A 256 1.86 -22.01 5.86
C PHE A 256 2.30 -21.92 4.40
N ASP A 257 1.82 -22.83 3.56
CA ASP A 257 2.19 -22.86 2.15
C ASP A 257 1.51 -21.71 1.37
N THR A 258 2.28 -21.03 0.52
CA THR A 258 1.81 -19.85 -0.21
C THR A 258 0.93 -20.24 -1.39
N ASP A 259 1.18 -21.38 -2.02
CA ASP A 259 0.42 -21.86 -3.19
C ASP A 259 -0.94 -22.38 -2.74
N ASP A 260 -1.00 -23.13 -1.64
CA ASP A 260 -2.26 -23.57 -1.02
C ASP A 260 -3.12 -22.37 -0.60
N LEU A 261 -2.50 -21.35 0.00
CA LEU A 261 -3.19 -20.11 0.35
C LEU A 261 -3.70 -19.39 -0.90
N SER A 262 -2.87 -19.26 -1.93
CA SER A 262 -3.24 -18.59 -3.17
C SER A 262 -4.39 -19.30 -3.88
N ALA A 263 -4.40 -20.64 -3.88
CA ALA A 263 -5.48 -21.45 -4.41
C ALA A 263 -6.79 -21.22 -3.64
N ALA A 264 -6.75 -21.22 -2.30
CA ALA A 264 -7.91 -20.96 -1.46
C ALA A 264 -8.47 -19.53 -1.67
N VAL A 265 -7.60 -18.53 -1.76
CA VAL A 265 -8.00 -17.15 -2.08
C VAL A 265 -8.67 -17.09 -3.45
N LYS A 266 -8.08 -17.70 -4.48
CA LYS A 266 -8.66 -17.77 -5.83
C LYS A 266 -10.04 -18.43 -5.83
N GLN A 267 -10.23 -19.51 -5.07
CA GLN A 267 -11.52 -20.18 -4.89
C GLN A 267 -12.56 -19.24 -4.25
N VAL A 268 -12.18 -18.51 -3.20
CA VAL A 268 -13.06 -17.58 -2.51
C VAL A 268 -13.48 -16.43 -3.44
N ILE A 269 -12.53 -15.77 -4.09
CA ILE A 269 -12.81 -14.58 -4.89
C ILE A 269 -13.58 -14.91 -6.19
N ALA A 270 -13.48 -16.15 -6.69
CA ALA A 270 -14.29 -16.63 -7.82
C ALA A 270 -15.80 -16.56 -7.54
N THR A 271 -16.22 -16.59 -6.27
CA THR A 271 -17.63 -16.48 -5.87
C THR A 271 -18.14 -15.02 -5.89
N TRP A 272 -17.26 -14.03 -5.98
CA TRP A 272 -17.61 -12.61 -5.82
C TRP A 272 -18.22 -11.96 -7.06
N THR A 273 -18.13 -12.59 -8.23
CA THR A 273 -18.81 -12.13 -9.44
C THR A 273 -20.33 -12.06 -9.27
N ASN A 274 -20.89 -12.81 -8.32
CA ASN A 274 -22.31 -12.79 -7.97
C ASN A 274 -22.68 -11.72 -6.92
N LYS A 275 -21.72 -10.95 -6.39
CA LYS A 275 -21.98 -9.89 -5.42
C LYS A 275 -22.31 -8.55 -6.10
N ARG A 276 -23.13 -7.74 -5.42
CA ARG A 276 -23.70 -6.48 -5.95
C ARG A 276 -22.63 -5.57 -6.55
N GLY A 277 -22.83 -5.16 -7.80
CA GLY A 277 -22.02 -4.15 -8.47
C GLY A 277 -20.72 -4.65 -9.11
N VAL A 278 -20.33 -5.91 -8.90
CA VAL A 278 -19.22 -6.53 -9.65
C VAL A 278 -19.69 -6.81 -11.07
N SER A 279 -18.99 -6.25 -12.06
CA SER A 279 -19.33 -6.41 -13.47
C SER A 279 -18.42 -7.39 -14.19
N MET A 280 -17.19 -7.59 -13.69
CA MET A 280 -16.22 -8.51 -14.28
C MET A 280 -15.11 -8.90 -13.30
N GLN A 281 -14.54 -10.07 -13.54
CA GLN A 281 -13.27 -10.54 -12.99
C GLN A 281 -12.35 -10.96 -14.15
N LEU A 282 -11.06 -10.65 -14.04
CA LEU A 282 -10.07 -11.17 -14.99
C LEU A 282 -9.85 -12.68 -14.76
N SER A 283 -9.77 -13.46 -15.83
CA SER A 283 -9.29 -14.85 -15.75
C SER A 283 -7.81 -14.90 -15.36
N GLU A 284 -7.30 -16.09 -15.07
CA GLU A 284 -5.88 -16.27 -14.71
C GLU A 284 -4.95 -15.86 -15.86
N GLU A 285 -5.30 -16.19 -17.10
CA GLU A 285 -4.53 -15.80 -18.30
C GLU A 285 -4.61 -14.29 -18.53
N GLU A 286 -5.78 -13.68 -18.32
CA GLU A 286 -5.96 -12.24 -18.44
C GLU A 286 -5.20 -11.47 -17.36
N LEU A 287 -5.20 -11.99 -16.12
CA LEU A 287 -4.43 -11.43 -15.01
C LEU A 287 -2.94 -11.51 -15.32
N THR A 288 -2.45 -12.68 -15.74
CA THR A 288 -1.05 -12.87 -16.13
C THR A 288 -0.65 -11.87 -17.23
N SER A 289 -1.46 -11.76 -18.29
CA SER A 289 -1.22 -10.80 -19.36
C SER A 289 -1.27 -9.33 -18.87
N LEU A 290 -2.04 -9.01 -17.83
CA LEU A 290 -2.06 -7.68 -17.24
C LEU A 290 -0.75 -7.41 -16.49
N ILE A 291 -0.28 -8.37 -15.70
CA ILE A 291 0.99 -8.24 -14.97
C ILE A 291 2.16 -8.11 -15.95
N GLU A 292 2.20 -8.91 -17.01
CA GLU A 292 3.19 -8.78 -18.09
C GLU A 292 3.15 -7.39 -18.76
N ASP A 293 1.97 -6.83 -18.98
CA ASP A 293 1.82 -5.46 -19.51
C ASP A 293 2.34 -4.41 -18.53
N VAL A 294 2.12 -4.59 -17.22
CA VAL A 294 2.70 -3.73 -16.18
C VAL A 294 4.22 -3.84 -16.19
N ASP A 295 4.78 -5.05 -16.15
CA ASP A 295 6.23 -5.30 -16.15
C ASP A 295 6.90 -4.74 -17.40
N LEU A 296 6.26 -4.86 -18.56
CA LEU A 296 6.74 -4.28 -19.80
C LEU A 296 6.83 -2.75 -19.71
N HIS A 297 5.84 -2.08 -19.13
CA HIS A 297 5.87 -0.62 -18.96
C HIS A 297 6.85 -0.16 -17.87
N TRP A 298 7.14 -1.00 -16.89
CA TRP A 298 8.10 -0.73 -15.82
C TRP A 298 9.53 -1.18 -16.14
N SER A 299 9.73 -1.89 -17.26
CA SER A 299 11.04 -2.27 -17.79
C SER A 299 11.92 -1.04 -18.05
N GLU A 300 13.23 -1.22 -17.94
CA GLU A 300 14.20 -0.13 -18.13
C GLU A 300 14.02 0.60 -19.47
N ALA A 301 13.69 -0.14 -20.53
CA ALA A 301 13.52 0.39 -21.87
C ALA A 301 12.27 1.27 -22.05
N LYS A 302 11.19 1.03 -21.28
CA LYS A 302 9.89 1.72 -21.47
C LYS A 302 9.47 2.62 -20.32
N ARG A 303 10.10 2.48 -19.15
CA ARG A 303 9.71 3.19 -17.93
C ARG A 303 9.71 4.70 -18.09
N ASP A 304 10.72 5.26 -18.76
CA ASP A 304 10.81 6.71 -18.97
C ASP A 304 9.63 7.23 -19.81
N ASP A 305 9.39 6.62 -20.96
CA ASP A 305 8.28 6.97 -21.86
C ASP A 305 6.92 6.79 -21.18
N PHE A 306 6.74 5.69 -20.44
CA PHE A 306 5.54 5.43 -19.66
C PHE A 306 5.26 6.53 -18.64
N LEU A 307 6.24 6.86 -17.79
CA LEU A 307 6.06 7.86 -16.75
C LEU A 307 5.88 9.27 -17.34
N LYS A 308 6.59 9.60 -18.42
CA LYS A 308 6.41 10.88 -19.13
C LYS A 308 5.03 10.99 -19.78
N ARG A 309 4.53 9.90 -20.38
CA ARG A 309 3.17 9.82 -20.95
C ARG A 309 2.10 10.04 -19.88
N LEU A 310 2.20 9.32 -18.76
CA LEU A 310 1.30 9.48 -17.62
C LEU A 310 1.40 10.90 -17.02
N ASN A 311 2.60 11.45 -16.89
CA ASN A 311 2.78 12.82 -16.41
C ASN A 311 2.15 13.85 -17.37
N LYS A 312 2.26 13.63 -18.68
CA LYS A 312 1.68 14.51 -19.70
C LYS A 312 0.15 14.49 -19.67
N SER A 313 -0.49 13.36 -19.37
CA SER A 313 -1.96 13.28 -19.30
C SER A 313 -2.56 14.19 -18.22
N TYR A 314 -1.78 14.59 -17.21
CA TYR A 314 -2.22 15.52 -16.17
C TYR A 314 -2.01 17.00 -16.51
N GLN A 315 -1.24 17.33 -17.56
CA GLN A 315 -0.93 18.73 -17.89
C GLN A 315 -2.15 19.65 -17.99
N PRO A 316 -3.28 19.24 -18.62
CA PRO A 316 -4.47 20.09 -18.73
C PRO A 316 -5.14 20.41 -17.39
N PHE A 317 -4.88 19.62 -16.34
CA PHE A 317 -5.54 19.71 -15.04
C PHE A 317 -4.68 20.40 -13.99
N ARG A 318 -3.44 20.74 -14.32
CA ARG A 318 -2.55 21.48 -13.42
C ARG A 318 -2.97 22.93 -13.39
N GLN A 319 -3.29 23.43 -12.21
CA GLN A 319 -3.41 24.86 -12.02
C GLN A 319 -2.00 25.43 -11.78
N PRO A 320 -1.50 26.34 -12.63
CA PRO A 320 -0.27 27.04 -12.30
C PRO A 320 -0.49 27.85 -11.00
N PRO A 321 0.53 28.00 -10.15
CA PRO A 321 0.42 28.84 -8.95
C PRO A 321 -0.05 30.24 -9.34
N ALA A 322 -1.12 30.73 -8.72
CA ALA A 322 -1.57 32.10 -8.94
C ALA A 322 -0.40 33.06 -8.66
N GLU A 323 -0.08 33.93 -9.62
CA GLU A 323 0.91 34.99 -9.40
C GLU A 323 0.49 35.78 -8.16
N LYS A 324 1.38 35.84 -7.15
CA LYS A 324 1.16 36.66 -5.96
C LYS A 324 1.05 38.11 -6.39
N LYS A 325 -0.17 38.63 -6.57
CA LYS A 325 -0.40 40.08 -6.69
C LYS A 325 0.23 40.74 -5.47
N ALA A 326 1.33 41.46 -5.67
CA ALA A 326 2.00 42.22 -4.62
C ALA A 326 0.97 43.17 -4.00
N LYS A 327 0.60 42.95 -2.74
CA LYS A 327 -0.21 43.91 -1.98
C LYS A 327 0.65 45.15 -1.79
N ALA A 328 0.40 46.19 -2.58
CA ALA A 328 0.97 47.50 -2.37
C ALA A 328 0.61 47.96 -0.95
N LYS A 329 1.62 48.03 -0.07
CA LYS A 329 1.50 48.69 1.22
C LYS A 329 1.31 50.18 0.94
N VAL A 330 0.07 50.66 0.96
CA VAL A 330 -0.23 52.09 1.07
C VAL A 330 0.23 52.52 2.46
N LYS A 331 1.44 53.10 2.54
CA LYS A 331 1.87 53.86 3.72
C LYS A 331 0.98 55.10 3.80
N ARG A 332 0.02 55.12 4.74
CA ARG A 332 -0.54 56.39 5.23
C ARG A 332 0.49 56.99 6.17
N HIS A 333 1.16 58.05 5.72
CA HIS A 333 1.83 58.99 6.61
C HIS A 333 0.75 59.79 7.34
N LEU A 334 0.81 59.76 8.67
CA LEU A 334 0.25 60.79 9.54
C LEU A 334 1.40 61.70 9.96
#